data_AF-W3VIZ6-F1
#
_entry.id   AF-W3VIZ6-F1
#
_cell.length_a   1.000
_cell.length_b   1.000
_cell.length_c   1.000
_cell.angle_alpha   90.00
_cell.angle_beta   90.00
_cell.angle_gamma   90.00
#
_symmetry.space_group_name_H-M   'P 1'
#
loop_
_entity.id
_entity.type
_entity.pdbx_description
1 polymer ?
#
loop_
_entity_poly.entity_id
_entity_poly.type
_entity_poly.pdbx_seq_one_letter_code
_entity_poly.pdbx_strand_id
1 'polypeptide(L)'
;MRASVRSALIFAVAALAALQVAQPVSGHLVDREVFENVTPTLYDYSRRDAAATAVPSSTSSTAGPATATPGTGCKANSDCATGSCSAGKCVPQIGTGVKNSFCDSDAQCTASSYCYRGSCQEIKQTGSNCYKDSGCSSGSCINKKCINNASQKNGFTCTRSDQCVNGSFCSNGKCNTVQPANSYCYKNQGCTSGICVNNKCSSKGLAKLGQYCTASNKCQSNFCFKNGCRAKRARNQPCSQNETCISNRCRNNRTCA
;
A
#
# COMPACT_ATOMS: atom_id res chain seq x y z
N MET A 1 -37.96 47.89 -29.87
CA MET A 1 -37.63 48.75 -28.72
C MET A 1 -36.16 48.50 -28.39
N ARG A 2 -35.34 49.57 -28.38
CA ARG A 2 -34.14 49.86 -27.54
C ARG A 2 -33.36 48.64 -26.97
N ALA A 3 -32.04 48.53 -26.95
CA ALA A 3 -30.89 49.32 -27.39
C ALA A 3 -29.62 48.44 -27.20
N SER A 4 -28.56 48.80 -27.91
CA SER A 4 -27.11 48.76 -27.62
C SER A 4 -26.65 48.20 -26.25
N VAL A 5 -25.48 47.55 -26.13
CA VAL A 5 -24.19 48.25 -25.98
C VAL A 5 -22.99 47.30 -26.25
N ARG A 6 -22.02 47.88 -26.96
CA ARG A 6 -20.66 47.41 -27.27
C ARG A 6 -19.83 47.16 -26.01
N SER A 7 -18.83 46.28 -26.06
CA SER A 7 -17.42 46.69 -25.81
C SER A 7 -16.45 45.53 -26.04
N ALA A 8 -15.57 45.76 -27.01
CA ALA A 8 -14.32 45.04 -27.22
C ALA A 8 -13.21 45.76 -26.42
N LEU A 9 -12.33 44.99 -25.79
CA LEU A 9 -11.02 45.37 -25.22
C LEU A 9 -10.25 44.05 -25.08
N ILE A 10 -9.42 43.64 -26.05
CA ILE A 10 -7.97 43.93 -26.17
C ILE A 10 -7.30 43.97 -24.79
N PHE A 11 -6.43 42.98 -24.50
CA PHE A 11 -5.03 43.19 -24.10
C PHE A 11 -4.27 41.86 -24.22
N ALA A 12 -3.46 41.77 -25.27
CA ALA A 12 -2.28 40.92 -25.31
C ALA A 12 -1.21 41.54 -24.41
N VAL A 13 -0.55 40.76 -23.56
CA VAL A 13 0.73 41.16 -22.97
C VAL A 13 1.73 40.02 -23.12
N ALA A 14 2.86 40.40 -23.68
CA ALA A 14 3.95 39.60 -24.15
C ALA A 14 4.86 39.08 -23.03
N ALA A 15 5.68 38.13 -23.44
CA ALA A 15 6.79 37.51 -22.72
C ALA A 15 7.75 38.52 -22.07
N LEU A 16 8.24 38.15 -20.89
CA LEU A 16 9.51 38.62 -20.34
C LEU A 16 10.29 37.40 -19.83
N ALA A 17 11.23 36.96 -20.66
CA ALA A 17 12.33 36.12 -20.25
C ALA A 17 13.30 36.98 -19.44
N ALA A 18 13.59 36.59 -18.20
CA ALA A 18 14.69 37.13 -17.42
C ALA A 18 15.74 36.02 -17.23
N LEU A 19 16.78 36.11 -18.04
CA LEU A 19 18.09 35.51 -17.81
C LEU A 19 18.59 36.00 -16.44
N GLN A 20 18.82 35.10 -15.49
CA GLN A 20 19.63 35.41 -14.31
C GLN A 20 20.96 34.68 -14.42
N VAL A 21 21.97 35.50 -14.71
CA VAL A 21 23.39 35.21 -14.81
C VAL A 21 23.93 34.81 -13.43
N ALA A 22 24.78 33.79 -13.42
CA ALA A 22 25.52 33.34 -12.25
C ALA A 22 26.29 34.51 -11.60
N GLN A 23 26.11 34.70 -10.29
CA GLN A 23 26.95 35.58 -9.50
C GLN A 23 28.09 34.77 -8.86
N PRO A 24 29.35 35.21 -8.92
CA PRO A 24 30.45 34.59 -8.17
C PRO A 24 30.35 34.99 -6.71
N VAL A 25 30.32 33.99 -5.83
CA VAL A 25 30.39 34.19 -4.38
C VAL A 25 31.85 34.42 -4.01
N SER A 26 32.17 35.65 -3.59
CA SER A 26 33.43 35.96 -2.89
C SER A 26 33.39 35.31 -1.51
N GLY A 27 34.27 34.34 -1.27
CA GLY A 27 34.35 33.61 -0.01
C GLY A 27 35.80 33.31 0.36
N HIS A 28 36.36 34.22 1.15
CA HIS A 28 37.33 34.02 2.23
C HIS A 28 38.55 33.11 2.02
N LEU A 29 39.72 33.75 2.13
CA LEU A 29 41.00 33.12 2.51
C LEU A 29 40.80 32.20 3.71
N VAL A 30 41.13 30.92 3.54
CA VAL A 30 41.44 29.98 4.63
C VAL A 30 42.87 29.51 4.44
N ASP A 31 43.60 29.63 5.53
CA ASP A 31 45.03 29.37 5.67
C ASP A 31 45.47 27.99 5.20
N ARG A 32 46.66 27.99 4.59
CA ARG A 32 47.39 26.83 4.12
C ARG A 32 48.01 26.11 5.32
N GLU A 33 47.25 25.21 5.95
CA GLU A 33 47.85 24.30 6.94
C GLU A 33 48.69 23.23 6.24
N VAL A 34 49.94 23.19 6.70
CA VAL A 34 51.03 22.33 6.29
C VAL A 34 50.66 20.88 6.60
N PHE A 35 50.65 20.01 5.58
CA PHE A 35 50.70 18.57 5.77
C PHE A 35 52.11 18.20 6.25
N GLU A 36 52.33 18.18 7.57
CA GLU A 36 53.50 17.53 8.15
C GLU A 36 53.29 16.01 8.14
N ASN A 37 54.12 15.37 7.31
CA ASN A 37 54.29 13.94 7.17
C ASN A 37 54.99 13.38 8.43
N VAL A 38 54.24 12.92 9.42
CA VAL A 38 54.80 12.21 10.58
C VAL A 38 54.76 10.70 10.32
N THR A 39 55.88 10.17 9.83
CA THR A 39 56.20 8.73 9.91
C THR A 39 56.44 8.34 11.36
N PRO A 40 55.78 7.31 11.92
CA PRO A 40 56.08 6.86 13.28
C PRO A 40 57.46 6.22 13.34
N THR A 41 58.30 6.69 14.25
CA THR A 41 59.64 6.16 14.52
C THR A 41 59.55 4.87 15.34
N LEU A 42 60.51 3.96 15.09
CA LEU A 42 60.58 2.57 15.53
C LEU A 42 60.73 2.32 17.07
N TYR A 43 60.42 3.30 17.92
CA TYR A 43 60.86 3.30 19.33
C TYR A 43 59.84 2.87 20.39
N ASP A 44 58.62 2.45 20.02
CA ASP A 44 57.60 2.01 20.98
C ASP A 44 57.27 0.50 20.90
N TYR A 45 58.24 -0.33 20.48
CA TYR A 45 58.06 -1.79 20.36
C TYR A 45 58.67 -2.64 21.49
N SER A 46 59.19 -2.02 22.56
CA SER A 46 59.95 -2.75 23.60
C SER A 46 59.51 -2.45 25.04
N ARG A 47 58.20 -2.39 25.28
CA ARG A 47 57.62 -2.68 26.61
C ARG A 47 56.60 -3.81 26.53
N ARG A 48 57.11 -5.00 26.19
CA ARG A 48 56.47 -6.28 26.52
C ARG A 48 57.29 -6.90 27.65
N ASP A 49 56.77 -6.85 28.87
CA ASP A 49 57.21 -7.74 29.95
C ASP A 49 56.01 -8.49 30.55
N ALA A 50 56.06 -9.80 30.29
CA ALA A 50 55.75 -10.91 31.18
C ALA A 50 54.94 -10.63 32.45
N ALA A 51 53.63 -10.73 32.34
CA ALA A 51 52.78 -11.36 33.35
C ALA A 51 51.56 -11.95 32.64
N ALA A 52 51.64 -13.26 32.39
CA ALA A 52 50.52 -14.04 31.92
C ALA A 52 49.45 -14.09 33.01
N THR A 53 48.32 -13.44 32.76
CA THR A 53 47.04 -13.86 33.32
C THR A 53 46.11 -14.07 32.14
N ALA A 54 45.64 -15.30 31.96
CA ALA A 54 44.77 -15.71 30.88
C ALA A 54 43.62 -14.70 30.70
N VAL A 55 43.55 -14.07 29.53
CA VAL A 55 42.35 -13.37 29.09
C VAL A 55 41.31 -14.46 28.86
N PRO A 56 40.19 -14.50 29.59
CA PRO A 56 39.13 -15.43 29.26
C PRO A 56 38.66 -15.08 27.84
N SER A 57 38.69 -16.05 26.92
CA SER A 57 37.85 -16.00 25.73
C SER A 57 36.39 -16.14 26.15
N SER A 58 35.86 -15.14 26.85
CA SER A 58 34.46 -14.82 26.74
C SER A 58 34.33 -14.02 25.46
N THR A 59 33.88 -14.67 24.38
CA THR A 59 33.00 -14.01 23.41
C THR A 59 31.81 -13.48 24.20
N SER A 60 32.02 -12.33 24.84
CA SER A 60 31.00 -11.52 25.45
C SER A 60 30.20 -10.97 24.28
N SER A 61 29.09 -11.64 23.98
CA SER A 61 27.95 -11.06 23.31
C SER A 61 27.30 -10.02 24.23
N THR A 62 28.08 -9.04 24.67
CA THR A 62 27.52 -7.82 25.23
C THR A 62 27.14 -6.99 24.02
N ALA A 63 25.86 -7.04 23.68
CA ALA A 63 25.26 -6.18 22.66
C ALA A 63 25.71 -4.75 22.96
N GLY A 64 26.57 -4.20 22.10
CA GLY A 64 26.89 -2.78 22.14
C GLY A 64 25.59 -1.99 22.06
N PRO A 65 25.53 -0.78 22.64
CA PRO A 65 24.33 0.03 22.60
C PRO A 65 23.85 0.19 21.16
N ALA A 66 22.55 -0.03 20.96
CA ALA A 66 21.87 0.01 19.69
C ALA A 66 22.17 1.34 18.98
N THR A 67 23.09 1.32 18.03
CA THR A 67 23.57 2.51 17.29
C THR A 67 23.38 2.35 15.79
N ALA A 68 22.98 1.15 15.33
CA ALA A 68 22.78 0.88 13.91
C ALA A 68 21.52 1.58 13.40
N THR A 69 21.72 2.50 12.45
CA THR A 69 20.64 3.21 11.75
C THR A 69 19.97 2.32 10.69
N PRO A 70 18.76 2.67 10.23
CA PRO A 70 18.10 1.92 9.17
C PRO A 70 19.00 1.66 7.94
N GLY A 71 19.04 0.40 7.48
CA GLY A 71 19.86 -0.09 6.37
C GLY A 71 21.19 -0.73 6.78
N THR A 72 21.63 -0.50 8.03
CA THR A 72 22.82 -1.11 8.62
C THR A 72 22.59 -2.59 8.89
N GLY A 73 23.65 -3.40 8.78
CA GLY A 73 23.58 -4.84 9.06
C GLY A 73 23.23 -5.12 10.53
N CYS A 74 22.43 -6.16 10.76
CA CYS A 74 22.03 -6.60 12.09
C CYS A 74 21.87 -8.12 12.15
N LYS A 75 21.91 -8.68 13.35
CA LYS A 75 21.61 -10.10 13.64
C LYS A 75 20.38 -10.23 14.54
N ALA A 76 20.13 -9.25 15.41
CA ALA A 76 19.01 -9.20 16.34
C ALA A 76 18.38 -7.81 16.38
N ASN A 77 17.13 -7.72 16.85
CA ASN A 77 16.42 -6.45 16.97
C ASN A 77 17.12 -5.45 17.90
N SER A 78 17.83 -5.94 18.92
CA SER A 78 18.62 -5.14 19.85
C SER A 78 19.80 -4.43 19.20
N ASP A 79 20.23 -4.85 18.01
CA ASP A 79 21.36 -4.23 17.32
C ASP A 79 20.96 -2.87 16.71
N CYS A 80 19.67 -2.65 16.50
CA CYS A 80 19.12 -1.50 15.78
C CYS A 80 18.75 -0.35 16.72
N ALA A 81 19.30 0.84 16.48
CA ALA A 81 19.08 2.03 17.33
C ALA A 81 17.60 2.37 17.51
N THR A 82 16.85 2.21 16.43
CA THR A 82 15.40 2.17 16.43
C THR A 82 14.98 1.06 15.48
N GLY A 83 13.79 0.52 15.66
CA GLY A 83 13.27 -0.42 14.68
C GLY A 83 13.39 -1.89 15.05
N SER A 84 13.59 -2.72 14.03
CA SER A 84 13.80 -4.16 14.17
C SER A 84 14.80 -4.64 13.12
N CYS A 85 15.37 -5.81 13.33
CA CYS A 85 16.25 -6.44 12.36
C CYS A 85 15.44 -7.28 11.39
N SER A 86 15.45 -6.92 10.11
CA SER A 86 14.73 -7.63 9.06
C SER A 86 15.64 -7.88 7.87
N ALA A 87 15.65 -9.13 7.38
CA ALA A 87 16.54 -9.59 6.32
C ALA A 87 18.03 -9.20 6.54
N GLY A 88 18.48 -9.23 7.81
CA GLY A 88 19.84 -8.87 8.20
C GLY A 88 20.16 -7.38 8.13
N LYS A 89 19.15 -6.50 8.01
CA LYS A 89 19.28 -5.04 8.06
C LYS A 89 18.30 -4.41 9.04
N CYS A 90 18.72 -3.34 9.69
CA CYS A 90 17.85 -2.55 10.54
C CYS A 90 16.78 -1.85 9.70
N VAL A 91 15.51 -1.99 10.07
CA VAL A 91 14.38 -1.30 9.43
C VAL A 91 13.70 -0.36 10.44
N PRO A 92 13.15 0.79 10.01
CA PRO A 92 12.45 1.72 10.90
C PRO A 92 11.26 1.06 11.62
N GLN A 93 10.84 1.64 12.74
CA GLN A 93 9.54 1.32 13.32
C GLN A 93 8.41 1.71 12.35
N ILE A 94 7.28 1.02 12.46
CA ILE A 94 6.08 1.30 11.66
C ILE A 94 5.73 2.79 11.74
N GLY A 95 5.59 3.44 10.60
CA GLY A 95 5.20 4.85 10.47
C GLY A 95 6.31 5.88 10.69
N THR A 96 7.56 5.46 10.94
CA THR A 96 8.65 6.39 11.35
C THR A 96 9.70 6.63 10.27
N GLY A 97 9.75 5.80 9.23
CA GLY A 97 10.71 5.88 8.14
C GLY A 97 10.51 7.13 7.30
N VAL A 98 11.45 8.07 7.41
CA VAL A 98 11.48 9.30 6.62
C VAL A 98 11.94 9.05 5.18
N LYS A 99 11.78 10.06 4.31
CA LYS A 99 12.26 10.01 2.92
C LYS A 99 13.74 9.56 2.86
N ASN A 100 14.02 8.66 1.93
CA ASN A 100 15.29 7.97 1.69
C ASN A 100 15.77 6.99 2.78
N SER A 101 15.06 6.85 3.91
CA SER A 101 15.40 5.81 4.89
C SER A 101 15.20 4.40 4.32
N PHE A 102 15.99 3.44 4.80
CA PHE A 102 15.82 2.04 4.40
C PHE A 102 14.45 1.50 4.83
N CYS A 103 13.86 0.63 4.03
CA CYS A 103 12.61 -0.05 4.35
C CYS A 103 12.56 -1.39 3.62
N ASP A 104 11.76 -2.32 4.13
CA ASP A 104 11.35 -3.53 3.41
C ASP A 104 9.83 -3.56 3.15
N SER A 105 9.08 -2.67 3.79
CA SER A 105 7.62 -2.61 3.75
C SER A 105 7.12 -1.18 3.80
N ASP A 106 5.98 -0.91 3.13
CA ASP A 106 5.36 0.41 3.10
C ASP A 106 4.96 0.89 4.49
N ALA A 107 4.58 -0.02 5.38
CA ALA A 107 4.16 0.30 6.75
C ALA A 107 5.27 0.95 7.58
N GLN A 108 6.53 0.78 7.20
CA GLN A 108 7.67 1.37 7.91
C GLN A 108 7.84 2.85 7.57
N CYS A 109 7.36 3.30 6.41
CA CYS A 109 7.48 4.68 5.99
C CYS A 109 6.44 5.58 6.66
N THR A 110 6.70 6.88 6.73
CA THR A 110 5.69 7.87 7.15
C THR A 110 4.48 7.84 6.22
N ALA A 111 3.33 8.36 6.68
CA ALA A 111 2.07 8.32 5.94
C ALA A 111 2.11 8.99 4.54
N SER A 112 3.08 9.86 4.27
CA SER A 112 3.30 10.52 2.98
C SER A 112 4.29 9.79 2.07
N SER A 113 4.78 8.62 2.49
CA SER A 113 5.81 7.86 1.79
C SER A 113 5.46 6.37 1.69
N TYR A 114 6.16 5.66 0.82
CA TYR A 114 6.01 4.22 0.59
C TYR A 114 7.38 3.60 0.32
N CYS A 115 7.51 2.29 0.49
CA CYS A 115 8.77 1.61 0.30
C CYS A 115 9.01 1.27 -1.17
N TYR A 116 10.01 1.88 -1.80
CA TYR A 116 10.38 1.59 -3.18
C TYR A 116 11.83 1.13 -3.25
N ARG A 117 12.03 -0.12 -3.70
CA ARG A 117 13.35 -0.74 -3.89
C ARG A 117 14.28 -0.56 -2.67
N GLY A 118 13.75 -0.76 -1.47
CA GLY A 118 14.52 -0.70 -0.24
C GLY A 118 14.61 0.69 0.40
N SER A 119 13.94 1.70 -0.14
CA SER A 119 13.99 3.07 0.37
C SER A 119 12.62 3.73 0.43
N CYS A 120 12.32 4.46 1.50
CA CYS A 120 11.09 5.23 1.63
C CYS A 120 11.10 6.40 0.64
N GLN A 121 10.14 6.42 -0.28
CA GLN A 121 9.97 7.43 -1.31
C GLN A 121 8.62 8.11 -1.15
N GLU A 122 8.52 9.36 -1.57
CA GLU A 122 7.26 10.11 -1.47
C GLU A 122 6.16 9.51 -2.34
N ILE A 123 4.95 9.50 -1.80
CA ILE A 123 3.74 9.16 -2.55
C ILE A 123 3.54 10.16 -3.68
N LYS A 124 3.31 9.66 -4.89
CA LYS A 124 3.27 10.45 -6.11
C LYS A 124 1.86 10.87 -6.48
N GLN A 125 1.75 12.04 -7.11
CA GLN A 125 0.48 12.56 -7.61
C GLN A 125 0.07 11.88 -8.94
N THR A 126 -1.22 12.00 -9.28
CA THR A 126 -1.77 11.54 -10.56
C THR A 126 -0.94 12.01 -11.76
N GLY A 127 -0.77 11.13 -12.75
CA GLY A 127 0.07 11.36 -13.94
C GLY A 127 1.56 11.03 -13.74
N SER A 128 2.02 10.88 -12.50
CA SER A 128 3.40 10.49 -12.20
C SER A 128 3.68 9.02 -12.53
N ASN A 129 4.95 8.70 -12.79
CA ASN A 129 5.36 7.30 -12.97
C ASN A 129 5.28 6.54 -11.65
N CYS A 130 4.73 5.34 -11.67
CA CYS A 130 4.59 4.48 -10.50
C CYS A 130 5.05 3.05 -10.79
N TYR A 131 5.38 2.34 -9.72
CA TYR A 131 5.72 0.91 -9.76
C TYR A 131 4.64 0.03 -9.13
N LYS A 132 3.94 0.56 -8.12
CA LYS A 132 2.86 -0.11 -7.40
C LYS A 132 1.86 0.89 -6.84
N ASP A 133 0.70 0.40 -6.44
CA ASP A 133 -0.46 1.19 -6.02
C ASP A 133 -0.19 2.14 -4.85
N SER A 134 0.50 1.67 -3.80
CA SER A 134 0.84 2.50 -2.63
C SER A 134 1.79 3.66 -2.94
N GLY A 135 2.43 3.66 -4.10
CA GLY A 135 3.24 4.78 -4.58
C GLY A 135 2.43 5.93 -5.16
N CYS A 136 1.10 5.83 -5.21
CA CYS A 136 0.21 6.84 -5.76
C CYS A 136 -0.74 7.37 -4.68
N SER A 137 -0.99 8.68 -4.67
CA SER A 137 -1.92 9.31 -3.72
C SER A 137 -3.36 8.79 -3.85
N SER A 138 -3.71 8.33 -5.05
CA SER A 138 -4.98 7.66 -5.34
C SER A 138 -5.05 6.20 -4.91
N GLY A 139 -3.91 5.58 -4.60
CA GLY A 139 -3.79 4.13 -4.38
C GLY A 139 -3.94 3.29 -5.66
N SER A 140 -3.73 3.87 -6.84
CA SER A 140 -3.91 3.18 -8.13
C SER A 140 -2.78 3.47 -9.12
N CYS A 141 -2.02 2.43 -9.46
CA CYS A 141 -0.93 2.43 -10.43
C CYS A 141 -1.26 1.52 -11.62
N ILE A 142 -1.57 2.11 -12.77
CA ILE A 142 -1.91 1.37 -14.00
C ILE A 142 -0.97 1.79 -15.12
N ASN A 143 -0.44 0.81 -15.87
CA ASN A 143 0.49 1.06 -16.98
C ASN A 143 1.64 1.98 -16.57
N LYS A 144 2.19 1.76 -15.37
CA LYS A 144 3.28 2.55 -14.77
C LYS A 144 2.93 4.02 -14.51
N LYS A 145 1.65 4.39 -14.46
CA LYS A 145 1.17 5.75 -14.19
C LYS A 145 0.16 5.78 -13.04
N CYS A 146 0.31 6.76 -12.15
CA CYS A 146 -0.71 7.05 -11.13
C CYS A 146 -1.95 7.59 -11.81
N ILE A 147 -3.10 7.00 -11.52
CA ILE A 147 -4.39 7.42 -12.07
C ILE A 147 -5.34 7.81 -10.96
N ASN A 148 -6.32 8.68 -11.23
CA ASN A 148 -7.42 8.90 -10.30
C ASN A 148 -8.31 7.66 -10.21
N ASN A 149 -8.95 7.44 -9.08
CA ASN A 149 -10.04 6.47 -8.98
C ASN A 149 -11.22 6.94 -9.86
N ALA A 150 -12.04 5.99 -10.29
CA ALA A 150 -13.15 6.21 -11.19
C ALA A 150 -12.81 6.95 -12.51
N SER A 151 -11.60 6.76 -13.04
CA SER A 151 -11.12 7.46 -14.25
C SER A 151 -10.99 6.57 -15.49
N GLN A 152 -10.88 5.25 -15.32
CA GLN A 152 -10.70 4.34 -16.45
C GLN A 152 -12.02 4.10 -17.18
N LYS A 153 -12.02 4.40 -18.48
CA LYS A 153 -13.16 4.17 -19.37
C LYS A 153 -13.31 2.68 -19.68
N ASN A 154 -14.48 2.28 -20.15
CA ASN A 154 -14.72 0.91 -20.60
C ASN A 154 -13.73 0.49 -21.70
N GLY A 155 -13.27 -0.77 -21.64
CA GLY A 155 -12.25 -1.35 -22.51
C GLY A 155 -10.79 -1.12 -22.06
N PHE A 156 -10.55 -0.13 -21.20
CA PHE A 156 -9.22 0.17 -20.66
C PHE A 156 -8.82 -0.80 -19.55
N THR A 157 -7.51 -0.94 -19.37
CA THR A 157 -6.93 -1.84 -18.38
C THR A 157 -7.29 -1.43 -16.95
N CYS A 158 -7.60 -2.42 -16.12
CA CYS A 158 -7.84 -2.26 -14.69
C CYS A 158 -7.30 -3.46 -13.91
N THR A 159 -7.02 -3.24 -12.64
CA THR A 159 -6.75 -4.31 -11.65
C THR A 159 -7.83 -4.36 -10.57
N ARG A 160 -8.51 -3.23 -10.33
CA ARG A 160 -9.57 -3.08 -9.32
C ARG A 160 -10.77 -2.33 -9.89
N SER A 161 -11.96 -2.63 -9.38
CA SER A 161 -13.20 -2.05 -9.93
C SER A 161 -13.37 -0.57 -9.64
N ASP A 162 -12.81 -0.05 -8.55
CA ASP A 162 -12.85 1.37 -8.17
C ASP A 162 -11.99 2.26 -9.08
N GLN A 163 -11.15 1.68 -9.92
CA GLN A 163 -10.40 2.40 -10.95
C GLN A 163 -11.28 2.78 -12.15
N CYS A 164 -12.32 1.99 -12.41
CA CYS A 164 -13.25 2.18 -13.52
C CYS A 164 -14.27 3.27 -13.22
N VAL A 165 -14.68 4.01 -14.26
CA VAL A 165 -15.74 5.02 -14.14
C VAL A 165 -17.00 4.47 -13.46
N ASN A 166 -17.76 5.34 -12.79
CA ASN A 166 -18.97 4.95 -12.10
C ASN A 166 -19.94 4.16 -12.99
N GLY A 167 -20.55 3.11 -12.44
CA GLY A 167 -21.37 2.18 -13.20
C GLY A 167 -20.58 1.16 -14.03
N SER A 168 -19.26 1.08 -13.84
CA SER A 168 -18.39 0.09 -14.46
C SER A 168 -17.59 -0.67 -13.41
N PHE A 169 -17.05 -1.83 -13.77
CA PHE A 169 -16.28 -2.71 -12.89
C PHE A 169 -15.12 -3.35 -13.64
N CYS A 170 -14.15 -3.88 -12.91
CA CYS A 170 -13.01 -4.55 -13.52
C CYS A 170 -13.32 -6.02 -13.82
N SER A 171 -13.41 -6.36 -15.10
CA SER A 171 -13.69 -7.70 -15.60
C SER A 171 -12.55 -8.17 -16.51
N ASN A 172 -11.90 -9.28 -16.16
CA ASN A 172 -10.79 -9.85 -16.94
C ASN A 172 -9.71 -8.81 -17.31
N GLY A 173 -9.34 -7.96 -16.35
CA GLY A 173 -8.33 -6.92 -16.52
C GLY A 173 -8.78 -5.71 -17.34
N LYS A 174 -10.07 -5.60 -17.69
CA LYS A 174 -10.64 -4.46 -18.42
C LYS A 174 -11.88 -3.89 -17.74
N CYS A 175 -12.04 -2.58 -17.78
CA CYS A 175 -13.26 -1.93 -17.31
C CYS A 175 -14.41 -2.30 -18.24
N ASN A 176 -15.54 -2.72 -17.67
CA ASN A 176 -16.76 -3.02 -18.38
C ASN A 176 -17.97 -2.46 -17.63
N THR A 177 -19.02 -2.08 -18.36
CA THR A 177 -20.25 -1.58 -17.77
C THR A 177 -20.92 -2.66 -16.94
N VAL A 178 -21.46 -2.25 -15.80
CA VAL A 178 -22.36 -3.08 -14.99
C VAL A 178 -23.62 -3.36 -15.81
N GLN A 179 -24.00 -4.63 -15.89
CA GLN A 179 -25.02 -5.11 -16.80
C GLN A 179 -26.40 -5.18 -16.12
N PRO A 180 -27.48 -4.86 -16.86
CA PRO A 180 -28.83 -5.03 -16.36
C PRO A 180 -29.21 -6.51 -16.25
N ALA A 181 -30.36 -6.75 -15.64
CA ALA A 181 -30.96 -8.08 -15.53
C ALA A 181 -30.97 -8.88 -16.86
N ASN A 182 -30.84 -10.20 -16.76
CA ASN A 182 -30.81 -11.18 -17.85
C ASN A 182 -29.62 -11.08 -18.84
N SER A 183 -28.81 -10.02 -18.75
CA SER A 183 -27.57 -9.86 -19.50
C SER A 183 -26.51 -10.84 -19.06
N TYR A 184 -25.56 -11.14 -19.96
CA TYR A 184 -24.42 -11.98 -19.61
C TYR A 184 -23.60 -11.38 -18.48
N CYS A 185 -23.14 -12.21 -17.56
CA CYS A 185 -22.21 -11.81 -16.51
C CYS A 185 -21.18 -12.89 -16.25
N TYR A 186 -19.98 -12.43 -15.86
CA TYR A 186 -18.90 -13.29 -15.39
C TYR A 186 -18.72 -13.20 -13.86
N LYS A 187 -19.06 -12.06 -13.26
CA LYS A 187 -18.96 -11.78 -11.83
C LYS A 187 -20.19 -11.06 -11.33
N ASN A 188 -20.45 -11.22 -10.03
CA ASN A 188 -21.51 -10.55 -9.30
C ASN A 188 -21.47 -9.02 -9.43
N GLN A 189 -20.27 -8.43 -9.30
CA GLN A 189 -20.06 -6.98 -9.44
C GLN A 189 -20.41 -6.45 -10.83
N GLY A 190 -20.48 -7.32 -11.83
CA GLY A 190 -20.87 -6.97 -13.18
C GLY A 190 -22.37 -6.89 -13.41
N CYS A 191 -23.20 -7.03 -12.37
CA CYS A 191 -24.64 -6.94 -12.47
C CYS A 191 -25.18 -5.80 -11.61
N THR A 192 -26.19 -5.08 -12.10
CA THR A 192 -26.86 -4.02 -11.32
C THR A 192 -27.46 -4.57 -10.02
N SER A 193 -27.88 -5.85 -10.05
CA SER A 193 -28.36 -6.57 -8.85
C SER A 193 -27.24 -7.08 -7.94
N GLY A 194 -25.98 -6.95 -8.34
CA GLY A 194 -24.83 -7.51 -7.64
C GLY A 194 -24.74 -9.03 -7.70
N ILE A 195 -25.50 -9.70 -8.58
CA ILE A 195 -25.65 -11.16 -8.58
C ILE A 195 -25.63 -11.70 -10.00
N CYS A 196 -24.67 -12.59 -10.22
CA CYS A 196 -24.49 -13.36 -11.43
C CYS A 196 -24.83 -14.84 -11.18
N VAL A 197 -25.80 -15.38 -11.91
CA VAL A 197 -26.23 -16.79 -11.78
C VAL A 197 -26.36 -17.39 -13.17
N ASN A 198 -25.75 -18.56 -13.39
CA ASN A 198 -25.76 -19.23 -14.69
C ASN A 198 -25.37 -18.28 -15.83
N ASN A 199 -24.31 -17.49 -15.59
CA ASN A 199 -23.81 -16.46 -16.50
C ASN A 199 -24.84 -15.38 -16.88
N LYS A 200 -25.90 -15.17 -16.09
CA LYS A 200 -26.90 -14.11 -16.30
C LYS A 200 -27.12 -13.29 -15.04
N CYS A 201 -27.27 -11.98 -15.22
CA CYS A 201 -27.60 -11.07 -14.12
C CYS A 201 -29.02 -11.34 -13.61
N SER A 202 -29.17 -11.48 -12.30
CA SER A 202 -30.50 -11.69 -11.70
C SER A 202 -31.37 -10.44 -11.86
N SER A 203 -32.63 -10.62 -12.28
CA SER A 203 -33.66 -9.57 -12.34
C SER A 203 -34.28 -9.25 -10.99
N LYS A 204 -34.24 -10.20 -10.04
CA LYS A 204 -34.97 -10.11 -8.77
C LYS A 204 -34.07 -9.88 -7.55
N GLY A 205 -32.77 -9.63 -7.76
CA GLY A 205 -31.81 -9.63 -6.66
C GLY A 205 -31.63 -11.04 -6.10
N LEU A 206 -31.20 -11.13 -4.83
CA LEU A 206 -31.16 -12.39 -4.09
C LEU A 206 -32.60 -12.72 -3.65
N ALA A 207 -32.97 -13.99 -3.66
CA ALA A 207 -34.26 -14.46 -3.21
C ALA A 207 -34.49 -14.09 -1.72
N LYS A 208 -35.68 -13.55 -1.43
CA LYS A 208 -36.10 -13.17 -0.07
C LYS A 208 -36.43 -14.40 0.76
N LEU A 209 -36.56 -14.24 2.08
CA LEU A 209 -37.03 -15.31 2.97
C LEU A 209 -38.33 -15.95 2.44
N GLY A 210 -38.38 -17.28 2.46
CA GLY A 210 -39.50 -18.09 1.96
C GLY A 210 -39.50 -18.34 0.46
N GLN A 211 -38.71 -17.60 -0.35
CA GLN A 211 -38.65 -17.82 -1.79
C GLN A 211 -37.82 -19.05 -2.16
N TYR A 212 -38.14 -19.63 -3.32
CA TYR A 212 -37.42 -20.79 -3.83
C TYR A 212 -35.93 -20.47 -4.06
N CYS A 213 -35.06 -21.42 -3.73
CA CYS A 213 -33.63 -21.32 -3.98
C CYS A 213 -33.05 -22.68 -4.34
N THR A 214 -31.99 -22.66 -5.16
CA THR A 214 -31.19 -23.85 -5.48
C THR A 214 -29.88 -23.90 -4.72
N ALA A 215 -29.42 -22.77 -4.17
CA ALA A 215 -28.20 -22.67 -3.38
C ALA A 215 -28.28 -21.49 -2.38
N SER A 216 -27.50 -21.56 -1.30
CA SER A 216 -27.50 -20.56 -0.23
C SER A 216 -27.14 -19.16 -0.73
N ASN A 217 -26.17 -19.05 -1.64
CA ASN A 217 -25.78 -17.78 -2.26
C ASN A 217 -26.83 -17.17 -3.21
N LYS A 218 -27.99 -17.82 -3.37
CA LYS A 218 -29.15 -17.27 -4.08
C LYS A 218 -30.11 -16.55 -3.15
N CYS A 219 -29.93 -16.66 -1.84
CA CYS A 219 -30.79 -16.06 -0.82
C CYS A 219 -30.16 -14.80 -0.21
N GLN A 220 -30.98 -13.81 0.13
CA GLN A 220 -30.51 -12.61 0.87
C GLN A 220 -29.92 -12.98 2.23
N SER A 221 -30.46 -14.02 2.87
CA SER A 221 -29.94 -14.59 4.11
C SER A 221 -28.65 -15.40 3.94
N ASN A 222 -28.23 -15.64 2.70
CA ASN A 222 -27.16 -16.56 2.34
C ASN A 222 -27.35 -17.97 2.94
N PHE A 223 -28.62 -18.42 3.02
CA PHE A 223 -28.98 -19.73 3.56
C PHE A 223 -30.21 -20.28 2.84
N CYS A 224 -30.01 -21.36 2.08
CA CYS A 224 -31.03 -22.10 1.37
C CYS A 224 -31.24 -23.44 2.05
N PHE A 225 -32.47 -23.73 2.49
CA PHE A 225 -32.80 -24.99 3.15
C PHE A 225 -34.11 -25.55 2.63
N LYS A 226 -34.08 -26.81 2.19
CA LYS A 226 -35.22 -27.50 1.54
C LYS A 226 -35.83 -26.63 0.42
N ASN A 227 -34.96 -26.16 -0.48
CA ASN A 227 -35.32 -25.30 -1.61
C ASN A 227 -36.01 -23.97 -1.25
N GLY A 228 -35.91 -23.49 -0.01
CA GLY A 228 -36.44 -22.19 0.40
C GLY A 228 -35.40 -21.36 1.14
N CYS A 229 -35.34 -20.06 0.86
CA CYS A 229 -34.48 -19.14 1.60
C CYS A 229 -34.97 -19.02 3.04
N ARG A 230 -34.09 -19.29 4.00
CA ARG A 230 -34.42 -19.24 5.44
C ARG A 230 -33.50 -18.27 6.17
N ALA A 231 -33.97 -17.76 7.30
CA ALA A 231 -33.13 -16.93 8.15
C ALA A 231 -32.06 -17.80 8.82
N LYS A 232 -30.85 -17.25 8.97
CA LYS A 232 -29.82 -17.87 9.80
C LYS A 232 -30.21 -17.75 11.28
N ARG A 233 -29.79 -18.73 12.07
CA ARG A 233 -30.14 -18.87 13.48
C ARG A 233 -29.09 -18.21 14.38
N ALA A 234 -29.57 -17.57 15.45
CA ALA A 234 -28.73 -16.93 16.46
C ALA A 234 -27.95 -17.96 17.30
N ARG A 235 -27.00 -17.48 18.12
CA ARG A 235 -26.23 -18.32 19.06
C ARG A 235 -27.16 -19.18 19.93
N ASN A 236 -26.72 -20.40 20.25
CA ASN A 236 -27.42 -21.42 21.05
C ASN A 236 -28.72 -21.96 20.45
N GLN A 237 -29.13 -21.52 19.25
CA GLN A 237 -30.24 -22.13 18.52
C GLN A 237 -29.81 -23.47 17.92
N PRO A 238 -30.72 -24.44 17.77
CA PRO A 238 -30.39 -25.73 17.20
C PRO A 238 -29.89 -25.59 15.77
N CYS A 239 -28.95 -26.41 15.34
CA CYS A 239 -28.41 -26.42 13.99
C CYS A 239 -28.10 -27.85 13.52
N SER A 240 -28.20 -28.06 12.22
CA SER A 240 -27.77 -29.30 11.56
C SER A 240 -26.54 -29.10 10.68
N GLN A 241 -26.29 -27.87 10.24
CA GLN A 241 -25.17 -27.49 9.37
C GLN A 241 -24.62 -26.13 9.77
N ASN A 242 -23.36 -25.88 9.46
CA ASN A 242 -22.68 -24.63 9.76
C ASN A 242 -23.39 -23.41 9.18
N GLU A 243 -23.86 -23.46 7.92
CA GLU A 243 -24.54 -22.32 7.30
C GLU A 243 -25.90 -22.01 7.92
N THR A 244 -26.44 -22.91 8.75
CA THR A 244 -27.68 -22.64 9.51
C THR A 244 -27.48 -21.47 10.49
N CYS A 245 -26.25 -21.27 10.97
CA CYS A 245 -25.93 -20.31 12.03
C CYS A 245 -25.43 -18.98 11.47
N ILE A 246 -25.78 -17.88 12.14
CA ILE A 246 -25.25 -16.53 11.81
C ILE A 246 -23.71 -16.53 11.89
N SER A 247 -23.15 -17.24 12.87
CA SER A 247 -21.71 -17.43 13.06
C SER A 247 -21.05 -18.37 12.03
N ASN A 248 -21.81 -18.97 11.11
CA ASN A 248 -21.36 -20.04 10.21
C ASN A 248 -20.70 -21.22 10.93
N ARG A 249 -21.08 -21.47 12.18
CA ARG A 249 -20.51 -22.55 12.99
C ARG A 249 -21.57 -23.21 13.85
N CYS A 250 -21.81 -24.49 13.58
CA CYS A 250 -22.61 -25.39 14.39
C CYS A 250 -21.68 -26.18 15.31
N ARG A 251 -21.89 -26.09 16.62
CA ARG A 251 -21.10 -26.83 17.62
C ARG A 251 -21.51 -28.32 17.62
N ASN A 252 -20.66 -29.17 18.18
CA ASN A 252 -20.91 -30.61 18.29
C ASN A 252 -22.20 -30.95 19.06
N ASN A 253 -22.62 -30.08 19.99
CA ASN A 253 -23.90 -30.22 20.71
C ASN A 253 -25.12 -29.79 19.87
N ARG A 254 -24.99 -29.64 18.55
CA ARG A 254 -26.03 -29.22 17.61
C ARG A 254 -26.61 -27.84 17.91
N THR A 255 -25.81 -26.92 18.43
CA THR A 255 -26.21 -25.52 18.65
C THR A 255 -25.27 -24.52 17.98
N CYS A 256 -25.81 -23.38 17.55
CA CYS A 256 -25.03 -22.33 16.91
C CYS A 256 -24.01 -21.69 17.85
N ALA A 257 -22.80 -21.49 17.35
CA ALA A 257 -21.70 -20.86 18.07
C ALA A 257 -21.91 -19.36 18.33
#